data_AF-A0A4U2D217-F1
#
_entry.id   AF-A0A4U2D217-F1
#
_cell.length_a   1.000
_cell.length_b   1.000
_cell.length_c   1.000
_cell.angle_alpha   90.00
_cell.angle_beta   90.00
_cell.angle_gamma   90.00
#
_symmetry.space_group_name_H-M   'P 1'
#
loop_
_entity.id
_entity.type
_entity.pdbx_description
1 polymer ?
#
loop_
_entity_poly.entity_id
_entity_poly.type
_entity_poly.pdbx_seq_one_letter_code
_entity_poly.pdbx_strand_id
1 'polypeptide(L)'
;MKKSHIAIAVVSILSTSAVSAATIYETDETVFNIGGRAEVRGNFSDANKSAGNSSTYSDRSRVRLSVDGTQKASDDISFFGKYEFELTESEDGASDDISINTRFLYTGVQTNHGNVYYGHQNNAVTYLTDWTDMAETFSGYINEYTVSTADRAKNVLRYELTSDNITFQIDGNFNSDSESAQSDGFGAVVAGSTSIGLDIGVGYASSDETYGVGTDTETSDAYIGAVKYTNDQGVWFAALYQFGSISGLGVKDSDYDSADAYLGYSFGVNTVNLTYSYFEADDIADYDINFIGLEYARYIGDVAFFGSYKFNMLDEGEGGQGDNDEDELQLGMRYAF
;
A
#
# COMPACT_ATOMS: atom_id res chain seq x y z
N MET A 1 -43.67 -3.72 14.21
CA MET A 1 -42.58 -3.84 13.22
C MET A 1 -41.29 -3.59 13.97
N LYS A 2 -40.38 -4.57 14.05
CA LYS A 2 -39.06 -4.36 14.64
C LYS A 2 -38.29 -3.48 13.65
N LYS A 3 -38.05 -2.21 14.02
CA LYS A 3 -37.17 -1.33 13.25
C LYS A 3 -35.78 -1.94 13.34
N SER A 4 -35.31 -2.53 12.24
CA SER A 4 -33.90 -2.88 12.11
C SER A 4 -33.18 -1.56 11.98
N HIS A 5 -32.71 -1.02 13.11
CA HIS A 5 -31.75 0.06 13.07
C HIS A 5 -30.50 -0.56 12.45
N ILE A 6 -30.19 -0.19 11.21
CA ILE A 6 -28.79 -0.12 10.81
C ILE A 6 -28.23 0.93 11.77
N ALA A 7 -27.70 0.48 12.90
CA ALA A 7 -26.64 1.24 13.54
C ALA A 7 -25.68 1.59 12.41
N ILE A 8 -25.20 2.83 12.35
CA ILE A 8 -24.04 3.14 11.53
C ILE A 8 -22.95 2.18 12.04
N ALA A 9 -22.89 1.00 11.44
CA ALA A 9 -21.69 0.21 11.41
C ALA A 9 -20.80 1.15 10.62
N VAL A 10 -19.96 1.87 11.36
CA VAL A 10 -18.82 2.54 10.79
C VAL A 10 -18.06 1.41 10.12
N VAL A 11 -18.37 1.19 8.85
CA VAL A 11 -17.62 0.30 7.99
C VAL A 11 -16.36 1.09 7.70
N SER A 12 -15.46 1.13 8.68
CA SER A 12 -14.11 1.67 8.61
C SER A 12 -13.23 0.76 7.75
N ILE A 13 -13.76 0.16 6.67
CA ILE A 13 -13.00 -0.74 5.78
C ILE A 13 -11.86 0.01 5.08
N LEU A 14 -11.76 1.34 5.24
CA LEU A 14 -10.79 2.20 4.56
C LEU A 14 -9.53 2.57 5.37
N SER A 15 -9.21 1.85 6.45
CA SER A 15 -7.95 1.99 7.18
C SER A 15 -7.20 0.65 7.26
N THR A 16 -6.46 0.31 6.21
CA THR A 16 -5.51 -0.83 6.20
C THR A 16 -4.27 -0.59 7.06
N SER A 17 -4.17 0.53 7.78
CA SER A 17 -3.17 0.72 8.83
C SER A 17 -3.84 1.20 10.11
N ALA A 18 -3.34 0.73 11.25
CA ALA A 18 -3.80 1.01 12.61
C ALA A 18 -3.66 2.50 12.98
N VAL A 19 -4.38 3.37 12.29
CA VAL A 19 -4.56 4.77 12.61
C VAL A 19 -5.76 4.80 13.55
N SER A 20 -5.50 5.03 14.85
CA SER A 20 -6.52 5.64 15.71
C SER A 20 -7.02 6.86 14.95
N ALA A 21 -8.33 6.98 14.75
CA ALA A 21 -8.92 8.19 14.23
C ALA A 21 -9.92 8.69 15.27
N ALA A 22 -9.81 9.96 15.64
CA ALA A 22 -10.72 10.59 16.57
C ALA A 22 -12.00 11.01 15.84
N THR A 23 -13.15 10.47 16.26
CA THR A 23 -14.45 11.00 15.86
C THR A 23 -14.66 12.35 16.54
N ILE A 24 -14.68 13.42 15.75
CA ILE A 24 -14.83 14.79 16.25
C ILE A 24 -16.22 15.37 16.01
N TYR A 25 -17.04 14.69 15.20
CA TYR A 25 -18.45 15.02 15.01
C TYR A 25 -19.24 13.75 14.67
N GLU A 26 -20.33 13.53 15.39
CA GLU A 26 -21.20 12.38 15.23
C GLU A 26 -22.66 12.75 15.46
N THR A 27 -23.53 12.28 14.57
CA THR A 27 -24.99 12.30 14.65
C THR A 27 -25.53 10.97 14.14
N ASP A 28 -26.85 10.76 14.20
CA ASP A 28 -27.52 9.56 13.65
C ASP A 28 -27.31 9.38 12.13
N GLU A 29 -26.89 10.43 11.41
CA GLU A 29 -26.73 10.44 9.95
C GLU A 29 -25.31 10.77 9.49
N THR A 30 -24.45 11.29 10.37
CA THR A 30 -23.15 11.83 9.97
C THR A 30 -22.08 11.41 10.95
N VAL A 31 -20.96 10.91 10.45
CA VAL A 31 -19.73 10.68 11.21
C VAL A 31 -18.60 11.41 10.51
N PHE A 32 -17.74 12.06 11.30
CA PHE A 32 -16.55 12.76 10.81
C PHE A 32 -15.38 12.50 11.74
N ASN A 33 -14.28 12.03 11.13
CA ASN A 33 -13.09 11.60 11.82
C ASN A 33 -11.89 12.42 11.37
N ILE A 34 -11.00 12.71 12.31
CA ILE A 34 -9.64 13.18 12.03
C ILE A 34 -8.69 12.14 12.59
N GLY A 35 -7.78 11.68 11.75
CA GLY A 35 -6.70 10.79 12.12
C GLY A 35 -5.36 11.34 11.69
N GLY A 36 -4.30 10.71 12.16
CA GLY A 36 -2.97 10.98 11.64
C GLY A 36 -1.88 10.25 12.38
N ARG A 37 -0.63 10.56 12.00
CA ARG A 37 0.55 10.09 12.70
C ARG A 37 1.74 11.02 12.51
N ALA A 38 2.55 11.14 13.55
CA ALA A 38 3.92 11.61 13.46
C ALA A 38 4.87 10.42 13.62
N GLU A 39 5.80 10.27 12.70
CA GLU A 39 6.66 9.08 12.60
C GLU A 39 8.10 9.54 12.41
N VAL A 40 8.92 9.39 13.45
CA VAL A 40 10.35 9.71 13.38
C VAL A 40 11.14 8.45 13.08
N ARG A 41 12.02 8.50 12.10
CA ARG A 41 12.73 7.31 11.60
C ARG A 41 14.15 7.64 11.16
N GLY A 42 15.11 6.86 11.67
CA GLY A 42 16.47 6.85 11.15
C GLY A 42 16.69 5.59 10.32
N ASN A 43 17.16 5.74 9.09
CA ASN A 43 17.63 4.66 8.24
C ASN A 43 19.16 4.68 8.19
N PHE A 44 19.78 3.51 8.25
CA PHE A 44 21.22 3.29 8.18
C PHE A 44 21.53 2.25 7.11
N SER A 45 22.18 2.67 6.05
CA SER A 45 22.53 1.85 4.89
C SER A 45 23.59 2.55 4.03
N ASP A 46 24.35 1.77 3.28
CA ASP A 46 25.21 2.30 2.23
C ASP A 46 24.39 2.87 1.05
N ALA A 47 23.12 2.47 0.89
CA ALA A 47 22.11 3.06 -0.01
C ALA A 47 21.81 4.55 0.24
N ASN A 48 22.25 5.11 1.38
CA ASN A 48 22.06 6.55 1.63
C ASN A 48 23.24 7.39 1.11
N LYS A 49 24.31 6.75 0.61
CA LYS A 49 25.45 7.44 0.03
C LYS A 49 25.09 7.89 -1.38
N SER A 50 25.57 9.08 -1.76
CA SER A 50 25.40 9.59 -3.11
C SER A 50 26.59 10.46 -3.52
N ALA A 51 26.62 10.93 -4.76
CA ALA A 51 27.67 11.83 -5.23
C ALA A 51 27.66 13.14 -4.42
N GLY A 52 28.56 13.24 -3.45
CA GLY A 52 28.66 14.38 -2.53
C GLY A 52 28.13 14.14 -1.12
N ASN A 53 27.53 12.97 -0.85
CA ASN A 53 27.11 12.53 0.48
C ASN A 53 27.72 11.16 0.80
N SER A 54 28.53 11.08 1.87
CA SER A 54 29.14 9.82 2.32
C SER A 54 28.49 9.27 3.60
N SER A 55 27.41 9.91 4.06
CA SER A 55 26.64 9.45 5.21
C SER A 55 25.91 8.16 4.87
N THR A 56 26.02 7.17 5.75
CA THR A 56 25.14 5.99 5.72
C THR A 56 23.80 6.25 6.39
N TYR A 57 23.64 7.41 7.03
CA TYR A 57 22.41 7.80 7.69
C TYR A 57 21.54 8.65 6.77
N SER A 58 20.24 8.34 6.74
CA SER A 58 19.18 9.21 6.22
C SER A 58 18.07 9.35 7.26
N ASP A 59 17.61 10.58 7.46
CA ASP A 59 16.32 10.79 8.11
C ASP A 59 15.21 10.33 7.15
N ARG A 60 14.21 9.64 7.69
CA ARG A 60 13.01 9.19 6.95
C ARG A 60 11.75 9.63 7.68
N SER A 61 11.86 10.67 8.51
CA SER A 61 10.75 11.15 9.33
C SER A 61 9.64 11.74 8.48
N ARG A 62 8.39 11.56 8.92
CA ARG A 62 7.19 12.02 8.20
C ARG A 62 6.03 12.30 9.14
N VAL A 63 5.10 13.11 8.67
CA VAL A 63 3.78 13.30 9.28
C VAL A 63 2.71 12.90 8.27
N ARG A 64 1.67 12.20 8.71
CA ARG A 64 0.46 12.00 7.92
C ARG A 64 -0.74 12.57 8.64
N LEU A 65 -1.62 13.20 7.88
CA LEU A 65 -2.89 13.76 8.36
C LEU A 65 -4.00 13.22 7.47
N SER A 66 -5.00 12.60 8.08
CA SER A 66 -6.13 12.00 7.38
C SER A 66 -7.44 12.55 7.93
N VAL A 67 -8.41 12.72 7.04
CA VAL A 67 -9.78 13.07 7.39
C VAL A 67 -10.69 12.19 6.57
N ASP A 68 -11.70 11.63 7.22
CA ASP A 68 -12.76 10.88 6.55
C ASP A 68 -14.11 11.23 7.16
N GLY A 69 -15.15 11.00 6.37
CA GLY A 69 -16.51 11.20 6.82
C GLY A 69 -17.50 10.38 6.03
N THR A 70 -18.64 10.11 6.66
CA THR A 70 -19.77 9.42 6.06
C THR A 70 -21.05 10.16 6.38
N GLN A 71 -21.90 10.33 5.37
CA GLN A 71 -23.22 10.94 5.46
C GLN A 71 -24.26 9.93 4.96
N LYS A 72 -25.08 9.42 5.87
CA LYS A 72 -26.25 8.61 5.54
C LYS A 72 -27.29 9.48 4.83
N ALA A 73 -27.81 8.97 3.72
CA ALA A 73 -28.90 9.58 2.96
C ALA A 73 -30.21 8.81 3.10
N SER A 74 -30.12 7.47 3.19
CA SER A 74 -31.24 6.56 3.46
C SER A 74 -30.73 5.30 4.15
N ASP A 75 -31.60 4.33 4.44
CA ASP A 75 -31.19 3.03 4.98
C ASP A 75 -30.31 2.22 4.00
N ASP A 76 -30.39 2.52 2.71
CA ASP A 76 -29.70 1.75 1.65
C ASP A 76 -28.54 2.52 0.99
N ILE A 77 -28.38 3.82 1.31
CA ILE A 77 -27.43 4.71 0.63
C ILE A 77 -26.74 5.62 1.66
N SER A 78 -25.40 5.62 1.62
CA SER A 78 -24.55 6.59 2.30
C SER A 78 -23.52 7.17 1.34
N PHE A 79 -23.13 8.41 1.58
CA PHE A 79 -22.01 9.06 0.89
C PHE A 79 -20.80 9.07 1.80
N PHE A 80 -19.60 8.93 1.25
CA PHE A 80 -18.37 9.01 2.02
C PHE A 80 -17.28 9.76 1.27
N GLY A 81 -16.27 10.20 1.99
CA GLY A 81 -15.07 10.79 1.42
C GLY A 81 -13.89 10.69 2.36
N LYS A 82 -12.69 10.68 1.79
CA LYS A 82 -11.43 10.66 2.51
C LYS A 82 -10.41 11.55 1.81
N TYR A 83 -9.60 12.26 2.59
CA TYR A 83 -8.34 12.81 2.13
C TYR A 83 -7.23 12.52 3.13
N GLU A 84 -6.03 12.29 2.63
CA GLU A 84 -4.83 12.05 3.43
C GLU A 84 -3.61 12.70 2.76
N PHE A 85 -2.84 13.44 3.55
CA PHE A 85 -1.60 14.06 3.13
C PHE A 85 -0.43 13.52 3.94
N GLU A 86 0.71 13.34 3.28
CA GLU A 86 2.01 13.08 3.91
C GLU A 86 2.91 14.29 3.75
N LEU A 87 3.59 14.65 4.84
CA LEU A 87 4.51 15.77 4.94
C LEU A 87 5.89 15.24 5.32
N THR A 88 6.92 15.64 4.59
CA THR A 88 8.33 15.34 4.88
C THR A 88 9.17 16.62 4.79
N GLU A 89 10.35 16.63 5.43
CA GLU A 89 11.31 17.72 5.21
C GLU A 89 11.79 17.71 3.75
N SER A 90 11.98 18.89 3.17
CA SER A 90 12.57 19.02 1.84
C SER A 90 14.07 18.71 1.88
N GLU A 91 14.55 17.95 0.89
CA GLU A 91 15.94 17.48 0.83
C GLU A 91 16.95 18.54 0.37
N ASP A 92 16.50 19.73 -0.07
CA ASP A 92 17.34 20.75 -0.67
C ASP A 92 18.19 21.55 0.33
N GLY A 93 17.94 21.38 1.64
CA GLY A 93 18.80 21.84 2.75
C GLY A 93 19.06 23.35 2.81
N ALA A 94 18.40 24.14 1.95
CA ALA A 94 18.59 25.57 1.79
C ALA A 94 17.50 26.38 2.52
N SER A 95 16.39 25.75 2.86
CA SER A 95 15.22 26.34 3.51
C SER A 95 14.53 25.31 4.41
N ASP A 96 13.81 25.79 5.44
CA ASP A 96 12.92 24.99 6.27
C ASP A 96 11.61 24.68 5.49
N ASP A 97 11.73 24.10 4.30
CA ASP A 97 10.62 23.79 3.40
C ASP A 97 10.07 22.38 3.66
N ILE A 98 8.80 22.18 3.28
CA ILE A 98 8.06 20.93 3.47
C ILE A 98 7.66 20.38 2.10
N SER A 99 7.95 19.11 1.85
CA SER A 99 7.37 18.38 0.73
C SER A 99 6.01 17.79 1.12
N ILE A 100 5.03 17.91 0.24
CA ILE A 100 3.65 17.45 0.47
C ILE A 100 3.27 16.44 -0.59
N ASN A 101 2.88 15.24 -0.16
CA ASN A 101 2.34 14.20 -1.01
C ASN A 101 0.86 13.94 -0.68
N THR A 102 0.00 13.93 -1.70
CA THR A 102 -1.39 13.51 -1.55
C THR A 102 -1.45 11.99 -1.61
N ARG A 103 -1.86 11.33 -0.52
CA ARG A 103 -1.96 9.87 -0.46
C ARG A 103 -3.35 9.37 -0.82
N PHE A 104 -4.38 10.07 -0.33
CA PHE A 104 -5.77 9.79 -0.64
C PHE A 104 -6.52 11.09 -0.90
N LEU A 105 -7.42 11.06 -1.88
CA LEU A 105 -8.38 12.12 -2.15
C LEU A 105 -9.52 11.55 -3.00
N TYR A 106 -10.58 11.07 -2.37
CA TYR A 106 -11.70 10.45 -3.08
C TYR A 106 -13.04 10.65 -2.36
N THR A 107 -14.12 10.44 -3.11
CA THR A 107 -15.50 10.37 -2.58
C THR A 107 -16.26 9.25 -3.25
N GLY A 108 -17.31 8.78 -2.59
CA GLY A 108 -18.04 7.62 -3.02
C GLY A 108 -19.45 7.52 -2.48
N VAL A 109 -20.13 6.50 -2.99
CA VAL A 109 -21.45 6.07 -2.57
C VAL A 109 -21.33 4.63 -2.08
N GLN A 110 -21.79 4.40 -0.86
CA GLN A 110 -21.96 3.08 -0.29
C GLN A 110 -23.42 2.66 -0.41
N THR A 111 -23.64 1.42 -0.85
CA THR A 111 -24.97 0.80 -0.97
C THR A 111 -24.99 -0.61 -0.39
N ASN A 112 -26.17 -1.21 -0.25
CA ASN A 112 -26.31 -2.63 0.10
C ASN A 112 -25.74 -3.59 -0.96
N HIS A 113 -25.39 -3.08 -2.14
CA HIS A 113 -24.89 -3.85 -3.27
C HIS A 113 -23.44 -3.49 -3.62
N GLY A 114 -22.70 -2.92 -2.67
CA GLY A 114 -21.30 -2.52 -2.85
C GLY A 114 -21.12 -1.01 -2.91
N ASN A 115 -19.86 -0.61 -3.04
CA ASN A 115 -19.44 0.78 -3.01
C ASN A 115 -18.91 1.18 -4.39
N VAL A 116 -19.24 2.38 -4.84
CA VAL A 116 -18.67 3.00 -6.05
C VAL A 116 -18.03 4.31 -5.65
N TYR A 117 -16.77 4.51 -6.00
CA TYR A 117 -16.02 5.67 -5.54
C TYR A 117 -14.89 6.06 -6.50
N TYR A 118 -14.55 7.35 -6.50
CA TYR A 118 -13.64 7.95 -7.46
C TYR A 118 -12.66 8.93 -6.80
N GLY A 119 -11.40 8.87 -7.23
CA GLY A 119 -10.39 9.87 -6.89
C GLY A 119 -8.97 9.33 -6.92
N HIS A 120 -8.10 9.92 -6.10
CA HIS A 120 -6.76 9.40 -5.82
C HIS A 120 -6.86 8.38 -4.68
N GLN A 121 -6.63 7.11 -4.99
CA GLN A 121 -6.87 5.99 -4.09
C GLN A 121 -6.15 4.72 -4.53
N ASN A 122 -6.35 3.63 -3.78
CA ASN A 122 -5.81 2.34 -4.15
C ASN A 122 -6.51 1.73 -5.38
N ASN A 123 -5.75 0.96 -6.17
CA ASN A 123 -6.30 0.11 -7.23
C ASN A 123 -6.99 -1.13 -6.62
N ALA A 124 -7.75 -1.90 -7.41
CA ALA A 124 -8.46 -3.09 -6.93
C ALA A 124 -7.50 -4.20 -6.51
N VAL A 125 -6.42 -4.41 -7.29
CA VAL A 125 -5.43 -5.45 -7.01
C VAL A 125 -4.65 -5.22 -5.73
N THR A 126 -4.58 -3.97 -5.25
CA THR A 126 -3.99 -3.62 -3.96
C THR A 126 -4.63 -4.39 -2.79
N TYR A 127 -5.89 -4.83 -2.94
CA TYR A 127 -6.54 -5.70 -1.95
C TYR A 127 -5.76 -7.01 -1.67
N LEU A 128 -5.07 -7.58 -2.67
CA LEU A 128 -4.24 -8.78 -2.46
C LEU A 128 -2.85 -8.43 -1.97
N THR A 129 -2.24 -7.35 -2.48
CA THR A 129 -0.86 -6.99 -2.13
C THR A 129 -0.76 -6.48 -0.69
N ASP A 130 -1.83 -5.85 -0.19
CA ASP A 130 -1.99 -5.51 1.23
C ASP A 130 -1.92 -6.74 2.16
N TRP A 131 -2.02 -7.98 1.67
CA TRP A 131 -1.89 -9.17 2.52
C TRP A 131 -0.46 -9.43 2.97
N THR A 132 0.53 -9.05 2.16
CA THR A 132 1.96 -9.17 2.46
C THR A 132 2.58 -7.85 2.92
N ASP A 133 1.98 -6.71 2.60
CA ASP A 133 2.42 -5.38 3.07
C ASP A 133 1.97 -5.05 4.51
N MET A 134 2.56 -5.73 5.49
CA MET A 134 2.13 -5.66 6.90
C MET A 134 3.24 -5.27 7.89
N ALA A 135 4.49 -5.11 7.45
CA ALA A 135 5.58 -4.66 8.33
C ALA A 135 5.52 -3.14 8.53
N GLU A 136 6.14 -2.61 9.59
CA GLU A 136 6.28 -1.16 9.75
C GLU A 136 7.26 -0.57 8.74
N THR A 137 8.22 -1.38 8.24
CA THR A 137 9.25 -0.94 7.32
C THR A 137 9.35 -1.76 6.02
N PHE A 138 9.83 -3.01 6.08
CA PHE A 138 10.29 -3.74 4.90
C PHE A 138 9.25 -4.77 4.41
N SER A 139 8.20 -4.31 3.73
CA SER A 139 7.18 -5.16 3.09
C SER A 139 6.55 -4.47 1.86
N GLY A 140 5.89 -5.24 0.99
CA GLY A 140 5.13 -4.69 -0.15
C GLY A 140 5.97 -4.22 -1.34
N TYR A 141 7.22 -4.66 -1.46
CA TYR A 141 8.18 -4.11 -2.43
C TYR A 141 7.89 -4.51 -3.89
N ILE A 142 7.12 -5.57 -4.13
CA ILE A 142 6.85 -6.08 -5.49
C ILE A 142 5.97 -5.16 -6.35
N ASN A 143 5.37 -4.12 -5.78
CA ASN A 143 4.56 -3.13 -6.51
C ASN A 143 5.31 -1.83 -6.81
N GLU A 144 6.59 -1.70 -6.41
CA GLU A 144 7.33 -0.45 -6.52
C GLU A 144 7.51 -0.02 -8.00
N TYR A 145 7.71 -0.99 -8.90
CA TYR A 145 8.08 -0.72 -10.29
C TYR A 145 6.96 -0.89 -11.29
N THR A 146 5.88 -1.61 -10.95
CA THR A 146 4.81 -1.92 -11.90
C THR A 146 3.65 -0.93 -11.77
N VAL A 147 3.45 -0.08 -12.80
CA VAL A 147 2.33 0.89 -12.79
C VAL A 147 0.95 0.21 -12.73
N SER A 148 0.82 -1.00 -13.29
CA SER A 148 -0.45 -1.74 -13.29
C SER A 148 -0.87 -2.24 -11.90
N THR A 149 0.09 -2.51 -11.00
CA THR A 149 -0.18 -2.96 -9.62
C THR A 149 0.17 -1.93 -8.57
N ALA A 150 0.61 -0.74 -8.98
CA ALA A 150 0.93 0.37 -8.10
C ALA A 150 -0.15 0.56 -7.04
N ASP A 151 0.27 0.66 -5.77
CA ASP A 151 -0.65 0.69 -4.64
C ASP A 151 -1.74 1.76 -4.79
N ARG A 152 -1.35 2.95 -5.25
CA ARG A 152 -2.20 4.15 -5.32
C ARG A 152 -2.05 4.80 -6.68
N ALA A 153 -3.19 5.17 -7.26
CA ALA A 153 -3.24 5.88 -8.54
C ALA A 153 -4.20 7.07 -8.48
N LYS A 154 -3.98 8.03 -9.38
CA LYS A 154 -4.90 9.15 -9.60
C LYS A 154 -6.06 8.70 -10.50
N ASN A 155 -7.20 9.38 -10.36
CA ASN A 155 -8.36 9.25 -11.26
C ASN A 155 -8.88 7.81 -11.38
N VAL A 156 -8.92 7.07 -10.28
CA VAL A 156 -9.41 5.69 -10.25
C VAL A 156 -10.90 5.70 -9.99
N LEU A 157 -11.69 5.07 -10.85
CA LEU A 157 -13.09 4.71 -10.58
C LEU A 157 -13.14 3.26 -10.13
N ARG A 158 -13.57 3.00 -8.90
CA ARG A 158 -13.59 1.66 -8.30
C ARG A 158 -14.98 1.24 -7.88
N TYR A 159 -15.26 -0.05 -8.05
CA TYR A 159 -16.39 -0.75 -7.45
C TYR A 159 -15.89 -1.90 -6.60
N GLU A 160 -16.43 -2.03 -5.40
CA GLU A 160 -16.14 -3.15 -4.50
C GLU A 160 -17.42 -3.74 -3.90
N LEU A 161 -17.44 -5.05 -3.77
CA LEU A 161 -18.51 -5.80 -3.13
C LEU A 161 -17.90 -6.95 -2.33
N THR A 162 -18.27 -7.03 -1.06
CA THR A 162 -18.08 -8.25 -0.28
C THR A 162 -19.44 -8.80 0.10
N SER A 163 -19.70 -10.05 -0.26
CA SER A 163 -20.92 -10.77 0.08
C SER A 163 -20.57 -12.16 0.59
N ASP A 164 -21.16 -12.53 1.73
CA ASP A 164 -20.83 -13.73 2.49
C ASP A 164 -19.32 -13.77 2.83
N ASN A 165 -18.54 -14.55 2.09
CA ASN A 165 -17.09 -14.70 2.24
C ASN A 165 -16.35 -14.47 0.93
N ILE A 166 -16.99 -13.82 -0.05
CA ILE A 166 -16.40 -13.53 -1.36
C ILE A 166 -16.31 -12.03 -1.51
N THR A 167 -15.10 -11.55 -1.80
CA THR A 167 -14.81 -10.16 -2.14
C THR A 167 -14.54 -10.09 -3.64
N PHE A 168 -15.21 -9.17 -4.32
CA PHE A 168 -14.96 -8.79 -5.70
C PHE A 168 -14.68 -7.30 -5.76
N GLN A 169 -13.64 -6.91 -6.49
CA GLN A 169 -13.39 -5.51 -6.77
C GLN A 169 -12.91 -5.33 -8.21
N ILE A 170 -13.23 -4.20 -8.79
CA ILE A 170 -12.83 -3.80 -10.13
C ILE A 170 -12.62 -2.30 -10.15
N ASP A 171 -11.66 -1.85 -10.94
CA ASP A 171 -11.40 -0.45 -11.16
C ASP A 171 -10.95 -0.15 -12.59
N GLY A 172 -11.01 1.13 -12.94
CA GLY A 172 -10.28 1.68 -14.08
C GLY A 172 -9.64 3.01 -13.68
N ASN A 173 -8.38 3.20 -14.07
CA ASN A 173 -7.62 4.43 -13.89
C ASN A 173 -7.48 5.18 -15.21
N PHE A 174 -7.50 6.52 -15.14
CA PHE A 174 -7.44 7.39 -16.31
C PHE A 174 -6.36 8.47 -16.15
N ASN A 175 -5.30 8.42 -16.95
CA ASN A 175 -4.11 9.28 -16.81
C ASN A 175 -3.53 9.26 -15.38
N SER A 176 -3.26 8.08 -14.83
CA SER A 176 -2.86 7.88 -13.42
C SER A 176 -1.48 8.46 -13.08
N ASP A 177 -0.54 8.42 -14.03
CA ASP A 177 0.83 8.93 -13.86
C ASP A 177 0.89 10.45 -14.06
N SER A 178 0.75 10.90 -15.31
CA SER A 178 0.67 12.31 -15.70
C SER A 178 -0.17 12.51 -16.97
N GLU A 179 -0.69 13.73 -17.19
CA GLU A 179 -1.40 14.07 -18.44
C GLU A 179 -0.54 13.84 -19.70
N SER A 180 0.78 13.90 -19.57
CA SER A 180 1.73 13.60 -20.64
C SER A 180 1.96 12.11 -20.87
N ALA A 181 1.91 11.30 -19.81
CA ALA A 181 2.14 9.85 -19.88
C ALA A 181 0.87 9.06 -20.25
N GLN A 182 -0.32 9.67 -20.11
CA GLN A 182 -1.62 9.09 -20.50
C GLN A 182 -1.84 7.64 -20.01
N SER A 183 -1.37 7.32 -18.80
CA SER A 183 -1.49 5.96 -18.24
C SER A 183 -2.94 5.62 -17.90
N ASP A 184 -3.60 4.90 -18.80
CA ASP A 184 -4.93 4.35 -18.63
C ASP A 184 -4.82 2.85 -18.32
N GLY A 185 -5.70 2.33 -17.47
CA GLY A 185 -5.63 0.95 -17.02
C GLY A 185 -6.89 0.44 -16.35
N PHE A 186 -6.87 -0.84 -16.01
CA PHE A 186 -7.91 -1.49 -15.23
C PHE A 186 -7.34 -2.61 -14.36
N GLY A 187 -8.00 -2.83 -13.23
CA GLY A 187 -7.70 -3.91 -12.29
C GLY A 187 -8.95 -4.65 -11.89
N ALA A 188 -8.83 -5.95 -11.62
CA ALA A 188 -9.90 -6.75 -11.05
C ALA A 188 -9.35 -7.80 -10.08
N VAL A 189 -10.11 -8.07 -9.03
CA VAL A 189 -9.77 -9.07 -8.01
C VAL A 189 -11.01 -9.87 -7.62
N VAL A 190 -10.79 -11.15 -7.33
CA VAL A 190 -11.73 -11.98 -6.58
C VAL A 190 -10.99 -12.73 -5.50
N ALA A 191 -11.53 -12.71 -4.28
CA ALA A 191 -10.98 -13.44 -3.15
C ALA A 191 -12.07 -14.11 -2.34
N GLY A 192 -11.73 -15.23 -1.71
CA GLY A 192 -12.62 -16.01 -0.86
C GLY A 192 -11.99 -16.33 0.49
N SER A 193 -12.80 -16.25 1.54
CA SER A 193 -12.41 -16.60 2.91
C SER A 193 -13.03 -17.91 3.37
N THR A 194 -12.28 -18.67 4.17
CA THR A 194 -12.73 -19.93 4.77
C THR A 194 -12.92 -19.78 6.28
N SER A 195 -13.69 -20.70 6.88
CA SER A 195 -13.94 -20.69 8.34
C SER A 195 -12.71 -21.01 9.19
N ILE A 196 -11.60 -21.43 8.59
CA ILE A 196 -10.35 -21.74 9.31
C ILE A 196 -9.35 -20.58 9.29
N GLY A 197 -9.74 -19.41 8.78
CA GLY A 197 -8.88 -18.23 8.67
C GLY A 197 -7.95 -18.23 7.45
N LEU A 198 -8.17 -19.13 6.48
CA LEU A 198 -7.49 -19.13 5.19
C LEU A 198 -8.30 -18.30 4.17
N ASP A 199 -7.64 -17.34 3.56
CA ASP A 199 -8.11 -16.53 2.43
C ASP A 199 -7.28 -16.88 1.19
N ILE A 200 -7.94 -16.93 0.03
CA ILE A 200 -7.31 -17.19 -1.27
C ILE A 200 -7.85 -16.15 -2.25
N GLY A 201 -6.97 -15.52 -3.01
CA GLY A 201 -7.35 -14.51 -4.00
C GLY A 201 -6.59 -14.64 -5.29
N VAL A 202 -7.22 -14.19 -6.37
CA VAL A 202 -6.58 -13.97 -7.66
C VAL A 202 -6.96 -12.60 -8.20
N GLY A 203 -6.03 -11.99 -8.94
CA GLY A 203 -6.22 -10.68 -9.52
C GLY A 203 -5.58 -10.58 -10.90
N TYR A 204 -6.02 -9.59 -11.65
CA TYR A 204 -5.39 -9.16 -12.90
C TYR A 204 -5.40 -7.63 -12.96
N ALA A 205 -4.32 -7.04 -13.41
CA ALA A 205 -4.27 -5.62 -13.75
C ALA A 205 -3.52 -5.40 -15.06
N SER A 206 -3.86 -4.33 -15.76
CA SER A 206 -3.18 -3.88 -16.97
C SER A 206 -3.25 -2.36 -17.06
N SER A 207 -2.12 -1.73 -17.39
CA SER A 207 -2.04 -0.28 -17.54
C SER A 207 -0.98 0.08 -18.57
N ASP A 208 -1.16 1.23 -19.23
CA ASP A 208 -0.12 1.81 -20.07
C ASP A 208 1.04 2.32 -19.20
N GLU A 209 2.26 1.90 -19.47
CA GLU A 209 3.46 2.24 -18.71
C GLU A 209 4.48 2.96 -19.60
N THR A 210 5.04 4.06 -19.08
CA THR A 210 6.05 4.84 -19.81
C THR A 210 7.40 4.16 -19.68
N TYR A 211 8.02 3.83 -20.82
CA TYR A 211 9.27 3.10 -20.81
C TYR A 211 10.47 3.92 -21.26
N GLY A 212 10.36 5.22 -21.48
CA GLY A 212 11.49 5.99 -22.00
C GLY A 212 11.34 7.49 -21.84
N VAL A 213 12.17 8.23 -22.58
CA VAL A 213 12.09 9.70 -22.59
C VAL A 213 10.98 10.14 -23.53
N GLY A 214 9.94 10.76 -22.99
CA GLY A 214 8.85 11.33 -23.77
C GLY A 214 7.50 10.83 -23.29
N THR A 215 6.64 10.47 -24.23
CA THR A 215 5.25 10.01 -24.00
C THR A 215 5.02 8.62 -24.59
N ASP A 216 6.10 7.87 -24.84
CA ASP A 216 6.00 6.53 -25.39
C ASP A 216 5.59 5.57 -24.26
N THR A 217 4.46 4.89 -24.48
CA THR A 217 3.91 3.89 -23.56
C THR A 217 3.85 2.53 -24.22
N GLU A 218 3.90 1.49 -23.40
CA GLU A 218 3.59 0.11 -23.75
C GLU A 218 2.66 -0.46 -22.67
N THR A 219 1.87 -1.47 -23.01
CA THR A 219 1.01 -2.12 -22.02
C THR A 219 1.86 -2.99 -21.09
N SER A 220 1.70 -2.77 -19.79
CA SER A 220 2.20 -3.65 -18.74
C SER A 220 1.04 -4.34 -18.04
N ASP A 221 1.21 -5.60 -17.66
CA ASP A 221 0.17 -6.40 -17.02
C ASP A 221 0.70 -7.23 -15.83
N ALA A 222 -0.24 -7.73 -15.06
CA ALA A 222 0.05 -8.49 -13.86
C ALA A 222 -1.04 -9.51 -13.60
N TYR A 223 -0.67 -10.78 -13.49
CA TYR A 223 -1.48 -11.86 -12.99
C TYR A 223 -1.06 -12.15 -11.55
N ILE A 224 -2.00 -12.10 -10.61
CA ILE A 224 -1.70 -12.18 -9.18
C ILE A 224 -2.41 -13.38 -8.58
N GLY A 225 -1.68 -14.15 -7.77
CA GLY A 225 -2.23 -15.19 -6.90
C GLY A 225 -1.75 -14.99 -5.47
N ALA A 226 -2.67 -14.96 -4.52
CA ALA A 226 -2.34 -14.73 -3.11
C ALA A 226 -3.06 -15.70 -2.18
N VAL A 227 -2.38 -16.05 -1.09
CA VAL A 227 -2.94 -16.79 0.04
C VAL A 227 -2.60 -16.06 1.34
N LYS A 228 -3.53 -16.08 2.29
CA LYS A 228 -3.31 -15.52 3.62
C LYS A 228 -3.96 -16.42 4.66
N TYR A 229 -3.26 -16.68 5.75
CA TYR A 229 -3.75 -17.39 6.91
C TYR A 229 -3.62 -16.52 8.15
N THR A 230 -4.72 -16.32 8.87
CA THR A 230 -4.71 -15.65 10.17
C THR A 230 -5.40 -16.51 11.22
N ASN A 231 -5.05 -16.29 12.49
CA ASN A 231 -5.76 -16.94 13.60
C ASN A 231 -5.83 -16.08 14.86
N ASP A 232 -6.71 -16.48 15.77
CA ASP A 232 -6.92 -15.81 17.06
C ASP A 232 -5.72 -15.92 18.02
N GLN A 233 -4.68 -16.68 17.68
CA GLN A 233 -3.45 -16.78 18.46
C GLN A 233 -2.40 -15.75 18.04
N GLY A 234 -2.71 -14.87 17.09
CA GLY A 234 -1.85 -13.77 16.65
C GLY A 234 -0.93 -14.13 15.48
N VAL A 235 -1.16 -15.25 14.79
CA VAL A 235 -0.42 -15.58 13.55
C VAL A 235 -1.03 -14.83 12.38
N TRP A 236 -0.17 -14.21 11.57
CA TRP A 236 -0.49 -13.76 10.22
C TRP A 236 0.57 -14.32 9.28
N PHE A 237 0.14 -15.13 8.33
CA PHE A 237 0.97 -15.60 7.24
C PHE A 237 0.33 -15.17 5.93
N ALA A 238 1.11 -14.64 5.01
CA ALA A 238 0.66 -14.36 3.65
C ALA A 238 1.77 -14.67 2.66
N ALA A 239 1.39 -15.10 1.47
CA ALA A 239 2.27 -15.25 0.33
C ALA A 239 1.52 -14.83 -0.93
N LEU A 240 2.23 -14.13 -1.81
CA LEU A 240 1.74 -13.59 -3.06
C LEU A 240 2.75 -13.89 -4.16
N TYR A 241 2.26 -14.27 -5.32
CA TYR A 241 3.05 -14.41 -6.54
C TYR A 241 2.40 -13.58 -7.64
N GLN A 242 3.21 -12.80 -8.34
CA GLN A 242 2.78 -11.94 -9.43
C GLN A 242 3.74 -12.10 -10.61
N PHE A 243 3.19 -12.20 -11.81
CA PHE A 243 3.95 -12.31 -13.06
C PHE A 243 3.19 -11.59 -14.18
N GLY A 244 3.90 -11.18 -15.22
CA GLY A 244 3.31 -10.47 -16.37
C GLY A 244 4.40 -9.79 -17.19
N SER A 245 4.04 -8.70 -17.87
CA SER A 245 5.00 -7.84 -18.54
C SER A 245 5.12 -6.46 -17.89
N ILE A 246 6.32 -5.90 -17.94
CA ILE A 246 6.68 -4.56 -17.43
C ILE A 246 7.50 -3.81 -18.49
N SER A 247 7.38 -2.49 -18.50
CA SER A 247 8.10 -1.64 -19.43
C SER A 247 8.74 -0.46 -18.68
N GLY A 248 10.01 -0.16 -18.95
CA GLY A 248 10.79 0.79 -18.16
C GLY A 248 12.19 1.00 -18.71
N LEU A 249 12.82 2.12 -18.37
CA LEU A 249 14.27 2.35 -18.61
C LEU A 249 14.77 2.13 -20.05
N GLY A 250 13.92 2.36 -21.04
CA GLY A 250 14.18 2.20 -22.48
C GLY A 250 13.77 0.84 -23.05
N VAL A 251 13.28 -0.05 -22.20
CA VAL A 251 12.91 -1.44 -22.49
C VAL A 251 11.40 -1.59 -22.43
N LYS A 252 10.84 -2.35 -23.37
CA LYS A 252 9.40 -2.57 -23.47
C LYS A 252 9.10 -4.05 -23.32
N ASP A 253 7.93 -4.37 -22.77
CA ASP A 253 7.37 -5.72 -22.77
C ASP A 253 8.36 -6.77 -22.22
N SER A 254 9.07 -6.41 -21.15
CA SER A 254 9.94 -7.35 -20.43
C SER A 254 9.05 -8.25 -19.60
N ASP A 255 9.18 -9.56 -19.77
CA ASP A 255 8.55 -10.51 -18.85
C ASP A 255 9.17 -10.31 -17.44
N TYR A 256 8.35 -10.47 -16.40
CA TYR A 256 8.82 -10.44 -15.02
C TYR A 256 8.10 -11.47 -14.15
N ASP A 257 8.81 -11.89 -13.10
CA ASP A 257 8.30 -12.75 -12.03
C ASP A 257 8.59 -12.10 -10.68
N SER A 258 7.65 -12.21 -9.75
CA SER A 258 7.77 -11.61 -8.42
C SER A 258 7.06 -12.44 -7.36
N ALA A 259 7.59 -12.39 -6.14
CA ALA A 259 7.06 -13.09 -4.99
C ALA A 259 7.24 -12.27 -3.72
N ASP A 260 6.18 -12.20 -2.94
CA ASP A 260 6.18 -11.56 -1.62
C ASP A 260 5.67 -12.55 -0.56
N ALA A 261 6.25 -12.52 0.63
CA ALA A 261 5.75 -13.26 1.77
C ALA A 261 5.89 -12.49 3.07
N TYR A 262 4.92 -12.69 3.98
CA TYR A 262 4.93 -12.14 5.32
C TYR A 262 4.60 -13.23 6.33
N LEU A 263 5.38 -13.33 7.40
CA LEU A 263 5.09 -14.14 8.57
C LEU A 263 5.22 -13.30 9.83
N GLY A 264 4.11 -12.96 10.45
CA GLY A 264 4.03 -12.22 11.71
C GLY A 264 3.47 -13.07 12.85
N TYR A 265 4.00 -12.83 14.05
CA TYR A 265 3.44 -13.33 15.30
C TYR A 265 3.28 -12.20 16.32
N SER A 266 2.03 -11.92 16.66
CA SER A 266 1.65 -10.91 17.64
C SER A 266 1.42 -11.55 19.01
N PHE A 267 2.11 -11.05 20.04
CA PHE A 267 1.99 -11.52 21.42
C PHE A 267 1.95 -10.35 22.41
N GLY A 268 0.82 -10.23 23.12
CA GLY A 268 0.55 -9.09 23.97
C GLY A 268 0.52 -7.81 23.15
N VAL A 269 1.47 -6.91 23.41
CA VAL A 269 1.59 -5.63 22.70
C VAL A 269 2.83 -5.59 21.79
N ASN A 270 3.31 -6.75 21.35
CA ASN A 270 4.51 -6.88 20.53
C ASN A 270 4.20 -7.72 19.30
N THR A 271 4.95 -7.45 18.24
CA THR A 271 4.94 -8.24 17.01
C THR A 271 6.38 -8.52 16.62
N VAL A 272 6.66 -9.77 16.23
CA VAL A 272 7.86 -10.12 15.46
C VAL A 272 7.38 -10.55 14.09
N ASN A 273 8.00 -10.04 13.03
CA ASN A 273 7.69 -10.48 11.67
C ASN A 273 8.95 -10.73 10.83
N LEU A 274 8.77 -11.59 9.83
CA LEU A 274 9.74 -11.91 8.79
C LEU A 274 9.06 -11.67 7.44
N THR A 275 9.74 -10.97 6.54
CA THR A 275 9.28 -10.73 5.17
C THR A 275 10.27 -11.30 4.16
N TYR A 276 9.78 -11.59 2.97
CA TYR A 276 10.58 -11.92 1.80
C TYR A 276 9.98 -11.16 0.62
N SER A 277 10.83 -10.52 -0.17
CA SER A 277 10.44 -9.83 -1.39
C SER A 277 11.41 -10.18 -2.50
N TYR A 278 10.86 -10.54 -3.64
CA TYR A 278 11.57 -10.89 -4.85
C TYR A 278 10.88 -10.32 -6.08
N PHE A 279 11.66 -9.74 -6.97
CA PHE A 279 11.22 -9.22 -8.26
C PHE A 279 12.38 -9.39 -9.25
N GLU A 280 12.12 -9.94 -10.43
CA GLU A 280 13.11 -10.06 -11.51
C GLU A 280 12.41 -9.78 -12.83
N ALA A 281 12.99 -8.89 -13.64
CA ALA A 281 12.52 -8.59 -14.99
C ALA A 281 13.59 -8.97 -16.02
N ASP A 282 13.24 -9.84 -16.96
CA ASP A 282 14.16 -10.50 -17.89
C ASP A 282 15.13 -9.54 -18.60
N ASP A 283 14.63 -8.36 -19.01
CA ASP A 283 15.37 -7.36 -19.78
C ASP A 283 15.64 -6.06 -18.98
N ILE A 284 15.30 -6.00 -17.69
CA ILE A 284 15.42 -4.79 -16.83
C ILE A 284 15.99 -5.15 -15.45
N ALA A 285 17.25 -5.60 -15.40
CA ALA A 285 17.94 -5.96 -14.15
C ALA A 285 18.02 -4.82 -13.10
N ASP A 286 17.85 -3.55 -13.53
CA ASP A 286 17.80 -2.41 -12.62
C ASP A 286 16.58 -2.47 -11.66
N TYR A 287 15.56 -3.28 -11.98
CA TYR A 287 14.37 -3.48 -11.15
C TYR A 287 14.48 -4.69 -10.21
N ASP A 288 15.59 -5.43 -10.23
CA ASP A 288 15.70 -6.64 -9.44
C ASP A 288 15.60 -6.33 -7.94
N ILE A 289 14.83 -7.14 -7.23
CA ILE A 289 14.67 -7.12 -5.76
C ILE A 289 14.90 -8.53 -5.26
N ASN A 290 15.71 -8.69 -4.22
CA ASN A 290 15.78 -9.94 -3.49
C ASN A 290 16.27 -9.68 -2.06
N PHE A 291 15.38 -9.78 -1.07
CA PHE A 291 15.77 -9.60 0.32
C PHE A 291 14.87 -10.33 1.30
N ILE A 292 15.38 -10.45 2.53
CA ILE A 292 14.61 -10.86 3.72
C ILE A 292 14.56 -9.69 4.71
N GLY A 293 13.37 -9.34 5.18
CA GLY A 293 13.19 -8.36 6.25
C GLY A 293 12.92 -9.04 7.59
N LEU A 294 13.54 -8.55 8.66
CA LEU A 294 13.25 -8.95 10.04
C LEU A 294 12.86 -7.73 10.87
N GLU A 295 11.72 -7.77 11.53
CA GLU A 295 11.25 -6.65 12.35
C GLU A 295 10.73 -7.10 13.72
N TYR A 296 11.01 -6.27 14.72
CA TYR A 296 10.31 -6.28 15.99
C TYR A 296 9.63 -4.93 16.20
N ALA A 297 8.34 -4.97 16.52
CA ALA A 297 7.55 -3.80 16.86
C ALA A 297 6.89 -3.98 18.24
N ARG A 298 6.81 -2.89 18.99
CA ARG A 298 6.10 -2.80 20.27
C ARG A 298 5.12 -1.65 20.26
N TYR A 299 3.87 -1.96 20.58
CA TYR A 299 2.74 -1.04 20.59
C TYR A 299 2.39 -0.65 22.04
N ILE A 300 2.16 0.61 22.33
CA ILE A 300 1.80 1.12 23.66
C ILE A 300 0.74 2.21 23.45
N GLY A 301 -0.54 1.80 23.49
CA GLY A 301 -1.62 2.67 23.05
C GLY A 301 -1.40 3.07 21.59
N ASP A 302 -1.44 4.36 21.30
CA ASP A 302 -1.26 4.90 19.96
C ASP A 302 0.21 5.10 19.56
N VAL A 303 1.15 4.64 20.39
CA VAL A 303 2.59 4.69 20.11
C VAL A 303 3.09 3.33 19.63
N ALA A 304 3.89 3.31 18.57
CA ALA A 304 4.68 2.15 18.16
C ALA A 304 6.17 2.48 18.21
N PHE A 305 6.99 1.55 18.73
CA PHE A 305 8.44 1.54 18.60
C PHE A 305 8.82 0.33 17.77
N PHE A 306 9.65 0.50 16.75
CA PHE A 306 10.04 -0.60 15.88
C PHE A 306 11.51 -0.51 15.46
N GLY A 307 12.07 -1.67 15.19
CA GLY A 307 13.38 -1.82 14.57
C GLY A 307 13.33 -2.95 13.56
N SER A 308 13.82 -2.67 12.37
CA SER A 308 13.69 -3.53 11.20
C SER A 308 15.05 -3.61 10.51
N TYR A 309 15.41 -4.80 10.01
CA TYR A 309 16.64 -5.02 9.25
C TYR A 309 16.31 -5.71 7.93
N LYS A 310 16.77 -5.14 6.82
CA LYS A 310 16.75 -5.72 5.47
C LYS A 310 18.09 -6.43 5.24
N PHE A 311 18.03 -7.74 5.01
CA PHE A 311 19.15 -8.55 4.54
C PHE A 311 19.06 -8.63 3.03
N ASN A 312 19.88 -7.85 2.32
CA ASN A 312 19.95 -7.94 0.88
C ASN A 312 20.52 -9.31 0.45
N MET A 313 19.99 -9.84 -0.65
CA MET A 313 20.41 -11.10 -1.26
C MET A 313 20.86 -10.95 -2.72
N LEU A 314 20.82 -9.74 -3.28
CA LEU A 314 21.39 -9.40 -4.59
C LEU A 314 22.92 -9.28 -4.51
N ASP A 315 23.61 -9.52 -5.62
CA ASP A 315 25.03 -9.23 -5.74
C ASP A 315 25.27 -7.71 -5.91
N GLU A 316 26.48 -7.23 -5.57
CA GLU A 316 26.85 -5.81 -5.71
C GLU A 316 26.69 -5.33 -7.17
N GLY A 317 25.84 -4.33 -7.37
CA GLY A 317 25.50 -3.73 -8.66
C GLY A 317 24.24 -4.28 -9.35
N GLU A 318 23.51 -5.23 -8.75
CA GLU A 318 22.19 -5.68 -9.22
C GLU A 318 21.06 -4.78 -8.65
N GLY A 319 19.89 -4.73 -9.30
CA GLY A 319 18.74 -3.97 -8.79
C GLY A 319 18.96 -2.46 -8.73
N GLY A 320 19.72 -1.91 -9.69
CA GLY A 320 20.26 -0.54 -9.72
C GLY A 320 19.30 0.65 -9.56
N GLN A 321 18.00 0.44 -9.35
CA GLN A 321 17.05 1.46 -8.91
C GLN A 321 16.84 1.43 -7.39
N GLY A 322 17.22 2.52 -6.72
CA GLY A 322 16.91 2.70 -5.29
C GLY A 322 17.84 1.93 -4.34
N ASP A 323 19.01 1.52 -4.83
CA ASP A 323 20.06 0.80 -4.08
C ASP A 323 19.53 -0.49 -3.42
N ASN A 324 18.83 -1.32 -4.22
CA ASN A 324 18.21 -2.57 -3.77
C ASN A 324 19.21 -3.58 -3.23
N ASP A 325 20.48 -3.50 -3.65
CA ASP A 325 21.58 -4.39 -3.32
C ASP A 325 22.29 -4.09 -1.99
N GLU A 326 21.72 -3.22 -1.16
CA GLU A 326 22.30 -2.84 0.12
C GLU A 326 21.51 -3.36 1.33
N ASP A 327 22.22 -3.75 2.39
CA ASP A 327 21.62 -4.02 3.70
C ASP A 327 21.08 -2.72 4.33
N GLU A 328 19.99 -2.79 5.09
CA GLU A 328 19.39 -1.62 5.71
C GLU A 328 18.91 -1.87 7.14
N LEU A 329 19.27 -0.97 8.06
CA LEU A 329 18.68 -0.90 9.41
C LEU A 329 17.76 0.32 9.51
N GLN A 330 16.50 0.10 9.84
CA GLN A 330 15.56 1.17 10.17
C GLN A 330 15.13 1.10 11.63
N LEU A 331 15.20 2.24 12.31
CA LEU A 331 14.68 2.41 13.67
C LEU A 331 13.63 3.51 13.66
N GLY A 332 12.51 3.28 14.32
CA GLY A 332 11.41 4.24 14.28
C GLY A 332 10.55 4.29 15.53
N MET A 333 9.89 5.43 15.69
CA MET A 333 8.80 5.64 16.62
C MET A 333 7.66 6.34 15.89
N ARG A 334 6.45 5.79 16.01
CA ARG A 334 5.22 6.37 15.49
C ARG A 334 4.29 6.74 16.64
N TYR A 335 3.73 7.93 16.63
CA TYR A 335 2.56 8.31 17.44
C TYR A 335 1.38 8.56 16.50
N ALA A 336 0.32 7.78 16.65
CA ALA A 336 -0.96 7.95 15.94
C ALA A 336 -1.99 8.68 16.82
N PHE A 337 -3.02 9.27 16.22
CA PHE A 337 -4.11 9.92 16.94
C PHE A 337 -5.40 9.89 16.14
#